data_AF-A0A2U2SEB6-F1
#
_entry.id   AF-A0A2U2SEB6-F1
#
_cell.length_a   1.000
_cell.length_b   1.000
_cell.length_c   1.000
_cell.angle_alpha   90.00
_cell.angle_beta   90.00
_cell.angle_gamma   90.00
#
_symmetry.space_group_name_H-M   'P 1'
#
loop_
_entity.id
_entity.type
_entity.pdbx_description
1 polymer ?
#
loop_
_entity_poly.entity_id
_entity_poly.type
_entity_poly.pdbx_seq_one_letter_code
_entity_poly.pdbx_strand_id
1 'polypeptide(L)'
;MERRHRTDGEAFYCPYLLQAQNVRQFLALSARWVYGYNGLRLHTGVGMENRPSLAVLQRWGYRGDEEIALFPPVLLDGIAADRLLICDPEAGNELLAHYKQRENCSVPRCESILQRAIIPASKGARAAMAFPLRYCTDGYTVLERLKRLYVEHDMSIVLAAMEIPSAARQEMARRHPPGFCDYPDPYERALYWDARLREKVGIHDDSIPCGYLSEMDQGLYGGLVGGTARFLCDPEMGWISSMVEPILQDWDEFDRLKPFDPNDMTNEWLRRYVHQIEVFKQVADGKWGISHFILIDGLNFGFELRGATETYIALIERPEMIRRVIDYAFDLNVKVQNIFFEHVPLVEGGTCSNFAQWLPGRVVSESVDPFHMTSVDYFETWGREPVERILGVFDGGVIHIHGNGRHLLPAVATVKGLRALLLADDRGYPLAFDILPEARKQVGDMPLIIAGVTYPRFFEALKAHKLVGGVFYNVTDVPDADTANRCMELVRAYQV
;
A
#
# COMPACT_ATOMS: atom_id res chain seq x y z
N MET A 1 -2.62 -37.75 -6.04
CA MET A 1 -2.81 -38.18 -4.62
C MET A 1 -2.45 -37.01 -3.73
N GLU A 2 -3.44 -36.21 -3.37
CA GLU A 2 -3.30 -35.07 -2.47
C GLU A 2 -3.31 -35.57 -1.01
N ARG A 3 -2.39 -35.06 -0.18
CA ARG A 3 -2.04 -35.60 1.15
C ARG A 3 -2.73 -34.78 2.24
N ARG A 4 -3.54 -35.41 3.11
CA ARG A 4 -4.20 -34.72 4.24
C ARG A 4 -4.18 -35.48 5.58
N HIS A 5 -3.00 -35.92 6.02
CA HIS A 5 -2.83 -36.31 7.42
C HIS A 5 -1.52 -35.75 8.01
N ARG A 6 -1.64 -34.98 9.11
CA ARG A 6 -0.54 -34.45 9.92
C ARG A 6 0.50 -35.52 10.30
N THR A 7 0.04 -36.75 10.55
CA THR A 7 0.86 -37.90 10.88
C THR A 7 1.83 -38.32 9.76
N ASP A 8 1.45 -38.11 8.49
CA ASP A 8 2.32 -38.38 7.34
C ASP A 8 3.38 -37.29 7.14
N GLY A 9 3.06 -36.06 7.51
CA GLY A 9 4.03 -34.97 7.64
C GLY A 9 5.06 -35.31 8.72
N GLU A 10 4.62 -35.55 9.95
CA GLU A 10 5.51 -35.81 11.09
C GLU A 10 6.42 -37.04 10.86
N ALA A 11 5.95 -38.07 10.14
CA ALA A 11 6.73 -39.26 9.78
C ALA A 11 7.82 -39.01 8.70
N PHE A 12 7.71 -37.96 7.89
CA PHE A 12 8.76 -37.53 6.96
C PHE A 12 9.66 -36.45 7.59
N TYR A 13 9.04 -35.45 8.23
CA TYR A 13 9.71 -34.27 8.79
C TYR A 13 10.71 -34.63 9.90
N CYS A 14 10.33 -35.49 10.86
CA CYS A 14 11.20 -35.79 12.00
C CYS A 14 12.43 -36.65 11.65
N PRO A 15 12.33 -37.74 10.86
CA PRO A 15 13.50 -38.57 10.57
C PRO A 15 14.33 -38.12 9.36
N TYR A 16 13.73 -37.57 8.29
CA TYR A 16 14.44 -37.34 7.03
C TYR A 16 14.87 -35.89 6.81
N LEU A 17 14.02 -34.91 7.15
CA LEU A 17 14.37 -33.50 6.92
C LEU A 17 15.55 -33.05 7.78
N LEU A 18 15.58 -33.45 9.05
CA LEU A 18 16.68 -33.12 9.97
C LEU A 18 18.03 -33.73 9.56
N GLN A 19 18.03 -34.75 8.71
CA GLN A 19 19.25 -35.38 8.19
C GLN A 19 19.77 -34.74 6.90
N ALA A 20 18.94 -33.95 6.21
CA ALA A 20 19.31 -33.32 4.95
C ALA A 20 20.20 -32.09 5.19
N GLN A 21 21.43 -32.14 4.68
CA GLN A 21 22.40 -31.04 4.80
C GLN A 21 22.48 -30.18 3.53
N ASN A 22 21.89 -30.64 2.44
CA ASN A 22 21.84 -29.95 1.16
C ASN A 22 20.68 -30.46 0.29
N VAL A 23 20.41 -29.71 -0.78
CA VAL A 23 19.31 -29.96 -1.73
C VAL A 23 19.39 -31.37 -2.35
N ARG A 24 20.58 -31.83 -2.72
CA ARG A 24 20.76 -33.16 -3.33
C ARG A 24 20.38 -34.27 -2.35
N GLN A 25 20.79 -34.14 -1.09
CA GLN A 25 20.45 -35.09 -0.05
C GLN A 25 18.95 -35.04 0.27
N PHE A 26 18.36 -33.86 0.32
CA PHE A 26 16.92 -33.69 0.49
C PHE A 26 16.12 -34.41 -0.61
N LEU A 27 16.49 -34.23 -1.88
CA LEU A 27 15.84 -34.91 -3.00
C LEU A 27 15.97 -36.44 -2.92
N ALA A 28 17.15 -36.94 -2.56
CA ALA A 28 17.37 -38.38 -2.40
C ALA A 28 16.53 -38.98 -1.26
N LEU A 29 16.44 -38.30 -0.12
CA LEU A 29 15.61 -38.72 1.02
C LEU A 29 14.11 -38.64 0.70
N SER A 30 13.71 -37.61 -0.06
CA SER A 30 12.33 -37.43 -0.53
C SER A 30 11.92 -38.56 -1.48
N ALA A 31 12.76 -38.92 -2.45
CA ALA A 31 12.51 -40.03 -3.36
C ALA A 31 12.39 -41.37 -2.61
N ARG A 32 13.27 -41.60 -1.62
CA ARG A 32 13.21 -42.79 -0.75
C ARG A 32 11.90 -42.88 0.02
N TRP A 33 11.42 -41.75 0.56
CA TRP A 33 10.15 -41.71 1.26
C TRP A 33 8.96 -41.98 0.33
N VAL A 34 8.96 -41.40 -0.87
CA VAL A 34 7.92 -41.64 -1.88
C VAL A 34 7.79 -43.13 -2.20
N TYR A 35 8.92 -43.82 -2.42
CA TYR A 35 8.92 -45.27 -2.60
C TYR A 35 8.39 -46.01 -1.36
N GLY A 36 8.89 -45.67 -0.17
CA GLY A 36 8.47 -46.28 1.08
C GLY A 36 6.96 -46.17 1.30
N TYR A 37 6.38 -45.00 1.01
CA TYR A 37 4.96 -44.74 1.17
C TYR A 37 4.10 -45.51 0.15
N ASN A 38 4.49 -45.50 -1.13
CA ASN A 38 3.68 -46.05 -2.21
C ASN A 38 3.86 -47.57 -2.39
N GLY A 39 5.08 -48.06 -2.20
CA GLY A 39 5.46 -49.44 -2.50
C GLY A 39 5.52 -50.35 -1.28
N LEU A 40 5.81 -49.82 -0.08
CA LEU A 40 6.12 -50.66 1.09
C LEU A 40 5.16 -50.48 2.27
N ARG A 41 4.69 -49.26 2.52
CA ARG A 41 3.89 -48.93 3.70
C ARG A 41 2.47 -49.49 3.57
N LEU A 42 2.01 -50.17 4.61
CA LEU A 42 0.64 -50.62 4.71
C LEU A 42 -0.28 -49.45 5.06
N HIS A 43 -1.43 -49.37 4.38
CA HIS A 43 -2.43 -48.35 4.61
C HIS A 43 -3.74 -48.97 5.10
N THR A 44 -4.32 -48.40 6.15
CA THR A 44 -5.55 -48.88 6.80
C THR A 44 -6.82 -48.20 6.24
N GLY A 45 -6.68 -47.31 5.26
CA GLY A 45 -7.79 -46.59 4.64
C GLY A 45 -8.83 -47.52 3.99
N VAL A 46 -10.05 -47.03 3.85
CA VAL A 46 -11.15 -47.78 3.21
C VAL A 46 -10.72 -48.23 1.81
N GLY A 47 -10.86 -49.54 1.54
CA GLY A 47 -10.46 -50.16 0.27
C GLY A 47 -8.98 -50.53 0.15
N MET A 48 -8.13 -50.16 1.11
CA MET A 48 -6.68 -50.47 1.08
C MET A 48 -6.34 -51.85 1.64
N GLU A 49 -7.16 -52.40 2.54
CA GLU A 49 -7.00 -53.75 3.13
C GLU A 49 -5.58 -54.01 3.69
N ASN A 50 -4.96 -53.02 4.32
CA ASN A 50 -3.59 -53.10 4.83
C ASN A 50 -2.57 -53.45 3.75
N ARG A 51 -2.74 -52.94 2.53
CA ARG A 51 -1.77 -53.09 1.43
C ARG A 51 -1.16 -51.74 1.04
N PRO A 52 0.06 -51.74 0.44
CA PRO A 52 0.61 -50.54 -0.17
C PRO A 52 -0.20 -50.08 -1.39
N SER A 53 -0.13 -48.79 -1.70
CA SER A 53 -0.86 -48.16 -2.81
C SER A 53 -0.61 -48.84 -4.16
N LEU A 54 0.64 -49.24 -4.43
CA LEU A 54 0.98 -49.95 -5.67
C LEU A 54 0.26 -51.31 -5.77
N ALA A 55 0.19 -52.06 -4.66
CA ALA A 55 -0.48 -53.37 -4.64
C ALA A 55 -2.01 -53.24 -4.83
N VAL A 56 -2.61 -52.17 -4.30
CA VAL A 56 -4.03 -51.86 -4.52
C VAL A 56 -4.27 -51.48 -5.98
N LEU A 57 -3.40 -50.67 -6.57
CA LEU A 57 -3.47 -50.26 -7.97
C LEU A 57 -3.34 -51.47 -8.93
N GLN A 58 -2.41 -52.38 -8.65
CA GLN A 58 -2.25 -53.63 -9.41
C GLN A 58 -3.49 -54.53 -9.30
N ARG A 59 -4.10 -54.62 -8.11
CA ARG A 59 -5.37 -55.34 -7.92
C ARG A 59 -6.50 -54.77 -8.77
N TRP A 60 -6.54 -53.45 -8.95
CA TRP A 60 -7.52 -52.78 -9.82
C TRP A 60 -7.19 -52.87 -11.31
N GLY A 61 -6.20 -53.67 -11.70
CA GLY A 61 -5.94 -54.01 -13.09
C GLY A 61 -4.75 -53.29 -13.71
N TYR A 62 -4.02 -52.47 -12.96
CA TYR A 62 -2.76 -51.92 -13.45
C TYR A 62 -1.74 -53.06 -13.67
N ARG A 63 -1.10 -53.04 -14.84
CA ARG A 63 -0.07 -54.02 -15.28
C ARG A 63 1.19 -53.35 -15.79
N GLY A 64 1.28 -52.03 -15.65
CA GLY A 64 2.47 -51.27 -16.05
C GLY A 64 3.59 -51.41 -15.04
N ASP A 65 4.65 -50.63 -15.27
CA ASP A 65 5.86 -50.66 -14.44
C ASP A 65 5.57 -50.19 -13.00
N GLU A 66 6.27 -50.80 -12.03
CA GLU A 66 6.26 -50.42 -10.62
C GLU A 66 6.92 -49.06 -10.38
N GLU A 67 7.71 -48.55 -11.34
CA GLU A 67 8.26 -47.19 -11.34
C GLU A 67 7.18 -46.10 -11.21
N ILE A 68 5.91 -46.41 -11.47
CA ILE A 68 4.80 -45.49 -11.17
C ILE A 68 4.71 -45.13 -9.68
N ALA A 69 5.26 -45.95 -8.79
CA ALA A 69 5.36 -45.65 -7.36
C ALA A 69 6.46 -44.62 -7.02
N LEU A 70 7.35 -44.28 -7.97
CA LEU A 70 8.54 -43.44 -7.83
C LEU A 70 8.35 -42.04 -8.42
N PHE A 71 7.26 -41.36 -8.08
CA PHE A 71 7.07 -39.98 -8.51
C PHE A 71 8.26 -39.09 -8.11
N PRO A 72 8.82 -38.30 -9.05
CA PRO A 72 9.99 -37.49 -8.76
C PRO A 72 9.63 -36.43 -7.71
N PRO A 73 10.42 -36.28 -6.64
CA PRO A 73 10.25 -35.18 -5.70
C PRO A 73 10.59 -33.87 -6.41
N VAL A 74 9.70 -32.89 -6.29
CA VAL A 74 9.82 -31.58 -6.93
C VAL A 74 10.10 -30.54 -5.85
N LEU A 75 11.09 -29.67 -6.10
CA LEU A 75 11.37 -28.50 -5.26
C LEU A 75 10.57 -27.32 -5.80
N LEU A 76 9.70 -26.78 -4.95
CA LEU A 76 8.81 -25.69 -5.33
C LEU A 76 9.48 -24.31 -5.22
N ASP A 77 10.65 -24.20 -4.58
CA ASP A 77 11.38 -22.93 -4.43
C ASP A 77 11.82 -22.28 -5.76
N GLY A 78 11.72 -23.01 -6.88
CA GLY A 78 11.96 -22.49 -8.24
C GLY A 78 10.81 -22.73 -9.23
N ILE A 79 9.69 -23.30 -8.77
CA ILE A 79 8.49 -23.50 -9.59
C ILE A 79 7.41 -22.66 -8.94
N ALA A 80 7.04 -21.60 -9.64
CA ALA A 80 5.96 -20.74 -9.18
C ALA A 80 4.72 -21.62 -8.91
N ALA A 81 4.28 -21.60 -7.65
CA ALA A 81 3.21 -22.47 -7.16
C ALA A 81 1.87 -22.19 -7.86
N ASP A 82 1.75 -21.01 -8.44
CA ASP A 82 0.68 -20.55 -9.33
C ASP A 82 0.43 -21.51 -10.51
N ARG A 83 1.46 -22.04 -11.18
CA ARG A 83 1.31 -22.93 -12.35
C ARG A 83 0.73 -24.30 -12.01
N LEU A 84 0.97 -24.80 -10.80
CA LEU A 84 0.38 -26.05 -10.32
C LEU A 84 -1.05 -25.85 -9.81
N LEU A 85 -1.34 -24.68 -9.22
CA LEU A 85 -2.67 -24.30 -8.72
C LEU A 85 -3.65 -23.91 -9.85
N ILE A 86 -3.15 -23.50 -11.01
CA ILE A 86 -3.96 -23.23 -12.21
C ILE A 86 -4.61 -24.50 -12.78
N CYS A 87 -3.99 -25.67 -12.59
CA CYS A 87 -4.50 -26.93 -13.15
C CYS A 87 -5.62 -27.57 -12.31
N ASP A 88 -5.77 -27.18 -11.03
CA ASP A 88 -6.85 -27.61 -10.14
C ASP A 88 -7.04 -26.58 -9.00
N PRO A 89 -7.86 -25.53 -9.21
CA PRO A 89 -8.03 -24.44 -8.25
C PRO A 89 -8.77 -24.84 -6.96
N GLU A 90 -9.44 -26.01 -6.92
CA GLU A 90 -10.15 -26.49 -5.71
C GLU A 90 -9.22 -27.21 -4.71
N ALA A 91 -8.08 -27.73 -5.16
CA ALA A 91 -7.17 -28.56 -4.34
C ALA A 91 -6.15 -27.75 -3.53
N GLY A 92 -6.14 -26.42 -3.64
CA GLY A 92 -5.02 -25.58 -3.19
C GLY A 92 -5.02 -25.15 -1.73
N ASN A 93 -6.16 -24.80 -1.12
CA ASN A 93 -6.16 -24.05 0.15
C ASN A 93 -7.36 -24.23 1.11
N GLU A 94 -8.40 -24.98 0.79
CA GLU A 94 -9.68 -24.93 1.54
C GLU A 94 -9.83 -25.94 2.70
N LEU A 95 -8.74 -26.44 3.30
CA LEU A 95 -8.83 -27.66 4.15
C LEU A 95 -8.13 -27.53 5.50
N LEU A 96 -8.29 -26.35 6.10
CA LEU A 96 -8.20 -26.21 7.54
C LEU A 96 -9.49 -26.78 8.16
N ALA A 97 -9.33 -27.70 9.12
CA ALA A 97 -10.45 -28.24 9.88
C ALA A 97 -11.16 -27.11 10.66
N HIS A 98 -12.34 -26.70 10.22
CA HIS A 98 -13.19 -25.79 10.97
C HIS A 98 -13.83 -26.51 12.17
N TYR A 99 -13.38 -26.18 13.37
CA TYR A 99 -14.13 -26.51 14.58
C TYR A 99 -15.23 -25.46 14.78
N LYS A 100 -16.50 -25.87 14.64
CA LYS A 100 -17.64 -25.07 15.09
C LYS A 100 -17.68 -25.09 16.62
N GLN A 101 -17.56 -23.92 17.25
CA GLN A 101 -18.11 -23.68 18.59
C GLN A 101 -19.38 -22.83 18.47
N ARG A 102 -20.51 -23.43 18.83
CA ARG A 102 -21.65 -22.75 19.47
C ARG A 102 -21.21 -22.43 20.91
N GLU A 103 -21.61 -21.38 21.62
CA GLU A 103 -22.81 -20.54 21.59
C GLU A 103 -22.60 -19.32 22.53
N ASN A 104 -23.43 -18.29 22.34
CA ASN A 104 -23.89 -17.27 23.31
C ASN A 104 -22.92 -16.19 23.83
N CYS A 105 -23.12 -14.94 23.36
CA CYS A 105 -23.25 -13.80 24.26
C CYS A 105 -24.13 -12.70 23.66
N SER A 106 -25.21 -12.37 24.37
CA SER A 106 -26.18 -11.33 24.08
C SER A 106 -25.74 -9.98 24.62
N VAL A 107 -25.72 -8.92 23.80
CA VAL A 107 -25.64 -7.52 24.27
C VAL A 107 -26.50 -6.62 23.35
N PRO A 108 -27.28 -5.66 23.89
CA PRO A 108 -28.45 -5.09 23.22
C PRO A 108 -28.18 -3.87 22.32
N ARG A 109 -29.15 -3.62 21.43
CA ARG A 109 -29.25 -2.45 20.54
C ARG A 109 -29.31 -1.14 21.33
N CYS A 110 -28.48 -0.18 20.94
CA CYS A 110 -28.70 1.25 21.19
C CYS A 110 -28.98 1.94 19.85
N GLU A 111 -30.27 2.14 19.56
CA GLU A 111 -30.73 3.09 18.56
C GLU A 111 -30.88 4.48 19.20
N SER A 112 -30.76 5.51 18.36
CA SER A 112 -31.04 6.93 18.58
C SER A 112 -29.88 7.79 19.10
N ILE A 113 -29.27 8.56 18.19
CA ILE A 113 -29.29 10.03 18.12
C ILE A 113 -28.65 10.42 16.78
N LEU A 114 -29.46 10.58 15.73
CA LEU A 114 -29.06 11.25 14.48
C LEU A 114 -30.30 11.92 13.88
N GLN A 115 -30.67 13.06 14.43
CA GLN A 115 -31.50 14.03 13.72
C GLN A 115 -31.04 15.45 14.05
N ARG A 116 -30.84 16.24 12.98
CA ARG A 116 -30.43 17.67 12.89
C ARG A 116 -28.90 17.82 12.80
N ALA A 117 -28.30 18.41 11.77
CA ALA A 117 -28.78 19.46 10.87
C ALA A 117 -28.17 19.34 9.46
N ILE A 118 -29.00 19.55 8.44
CA ILE A 118 -28.56 19.84 7.07
C ILE A 118 -28.53 21.36 6.96
N ILE A 119 -27.34 21.94 6.71
CA ILE A 119 -27.17 23.35 6.35
C ILE A 119 -26.80 23.40 4.87
N PRO A 120 -27.43 24.24 4.03
CA PRO A 120 -27.06 24.36 2.62
C PRO A 120 -25.71 25.06 2.45
N ALA A 121 -24.88 24.54 1.55
CA ALA A 121 -23.62 25.15 1.12
C ALA A 121 -23.87 26.55 0.53
N SER A 122 -23.40 27.59 1.22
CA SER A 122 -23.32 28.93 0.65
C SER A 122 -22.05 29.06 -0.19
N LYS A 123 -22.18 29.54 -1.43
CA LYS A 123 -21.07 30.01 -2.27
C LYS A 123 -20.46 31.27 -1.63
N GLY A 124 -19.59 31.07 -0.64
CA GLY A 124 -18.78 32.12 -0.03
C GLY A 124 -17.38 32.12 -0.63
N ALA A 125 -16.81 33.31 -0.86
CA ALA A 125 -15.42 33.49 -1.27
C ALA A 125 -14.49 32.55 -0.48
N ARG A 126 -13.62 31.81 -1.19
CA ARG A 126 -12.64 30.89 -0.58
C ARG A 126 -11.84 31.66 0.47
N ALA A 127 -12.14 31.42 1.74
CA ALA A 127 -11.34 31.95 2.83
C ALA A 127 -9.93 31.37 2.68
N ALA A 128 -8.94 32.22 2.41
CA ALA A 128 -7.55 31.81 2.46
C ALA A 128 -7.27 31.33 3.90
N MET A 129 -6.70 30.13 4.04
CA MET A 129 -6.22 29.68 5.35
C MET A 129 -5.15 30.67 5.82
N ALA A 130 -5.24 31.12 7.08
CA ALA A 130 -4.20 31.94 7.66
C ALA A 130 -2.89 31.11 7.75
N PHE A 131 -1.80 31.66 7.21
CA PHE A 131 -0.47 31.06 7.27
C PHE A 131 0.52 32.00 7.98
N PRO A 132 1.41 31.48 8.86
CA PRO A 132 1.70 30.07 9.14
C PRO A 132 0.54 29.32 9.80
N LEU A 133 0.45 28.01 9.54
CA LEU A 133 -0.45 27.12 10.27
C LEU A 133 -0.11 27.17 11.78
N ARG A 134 -1.12 27.14 12.66
CA ARG A 134 -0.87 27.31 14.11
C ARG A 134 0.07 26.25 14.71
N TYR A 135 0.15 25.06 14.11
CA TYR A 135 1.07 24.01 14.56
C TYR A 135 2.46 24.03 13.90
N CYS A 136 2.73 24.99 13.00
CA CYS A 136 4.02 25.19 12.35
C CYS A 136 4.35 26.69 12.31
N THR A 137 4.77 27.24 13.45
CA THR A 137 4.94 28.69 13.63
C THR A 137 6.10 29.29 12.81
N ASP A 138 7.07 28.46 12.42
CA ASP A 138 8.16 28.77 11.49
C ASP A 138 7.85 28.37 10.04
N GLY A 139 6.57 28.20 9.70
CA GLY A 139 6.12 27.68 8.40
C GLY A 139 6.68 28.38 7.17
N TYR A 140 6.95 29.70 7.20
CA TYR A 140 7.60 30.38 6.07
C TYR A 140 9.05 29.91 5.86
N THR A 141 9.79 29.64 6.93
CA THR A 141 11.15 29.09 6.84
C THR A 141 11.14 27.67 6.25
N VAL A 142 10.20 26.84 6.72
CA VAL A 142 9.99 25.49 6.19
C VAL A 142 9.62 25.53 4.71
N LEU A 143 8.70 26.42 4.34
CA LEU A 143 8.24 26.59 2.96
C LEU A 143 9.37 26.98 2.00
N GLU A 144 10.25 27.91 2.40
CA GLU A 144 11.41 28.28 1.58
C GLU A 144 12.37 27.10 1.37
N ARG A 145 12.58 26.26 2.40
CA ARG A 145 13.41 25.05 2.26
C ARG A 145 12.75 24.00 1.35
N LEU A 146 11.44 23.81 1.46
CA LEU A 146 10.68 22.92 0.57
C LEU A 146 10.70 23.40 -0.88
N LYS A 147 10.61 24.71 -1.13
CA LYS A 147 10.77 25.29 -2.48
C LYS A 147 12.16 25.03 -3.06
N ARG A 148 13.22 25.19 -2.27
CA ARG A 148 14.58 24.82 -2.73
C ARG A 148 14.65 23.37 -3.18
N LEU A 149 14.03 22.45 -2.45
CA LEU A 149 14.01 21.04 -2.84
C LEU A 149 13.14 20.79 -4.09
N TYR A 150 11.88 21.20 -4.07
CA TYR A 150 10.89 20.76 -5.06
C TYR A 150 10.69 21.68 -6.27
N VAL A 151 11.17 22.92 -6.20
CA VAL A 151 11.07 23.90 -7.29
C VAL A 151 12.44 24.16 -7.90
N GLU A 152 13.45 24.36 -7.06
CA GLU A 152 14.81 24.68 -7.52
C GLU A 152 15.65 23.43 -7.76
N HIS A 153 15.19 22.25 -7.32
CA HIS A 153 15.94 20.98 -7.37
C HIS A 153 17.34 21.12 -6.76
N ASP A 154 17.43 21.85 -5.65
CA ASP A 154 18.70 22.18 -5.02
C ASP A 154 19.36 20.93 -4.41
N MET A 155 20.38 20.45 -5.10
CA MET A 155 21.15 19.27 -4.71
C MET A 155 22.14 19.54 -3.56
N SER A 156 22.32 20.79 -3.12
CA SER A 156 23.24 21.13 -2.01
C SER A 156 22.61 20.95 -0.62
N ILE A 157 21.30 20.73 -0.55
CA ILE A 157 20.54 20.65 0.70
C ILE A 157 20.04 19.24 0.99
N VAL A 158 19.82 19.02 2.28
CA VAL A 158 19.04 17.90 2.81
C VAL A 158 17.93 18.48 3.69
N LEU A 159 16.75 17.86 3.62
CA LEU A 159 15.61 18.16 4.46
C LEU A 159 15.30 16.97 5.36
N ALA A 160 14.69 17.22 6.52
CA ALA A 160 14.26 16.13 7.39
C ALA A 160 12.96 16.44 8.13
N ALA A 161 12.10 15.44 8.26
CA ALA A 161 11.01 15.41 9.24
C ALA A 161 11.40 14.48 10.39
N MET A 162 11.18 14.92 11.62
CA MET A 162 11.57 14.22 12.84
C MET A 162 10.33 13.59 13.48
N GLU A 163 10.29 12.27 13.53
CA GLU A 163 9.21 11.51 14.15
C GLU A 163 9.61 11.09 15.57
N ILE A 164 8.95 11.70 16.56
CA ILE A 164 9.12 11.41 17.99
C ILE A 164 8.06 10.41 18.49
N PRO A 165 8.24 9.78 19.67
CA PRO A 165 7.19 9.02 20.33
C PRO A 165 5.90 9.84 20.48
N SER A 166 4.77 9.25 20.07
CA SER A 166 3.46 9.89 20.08
C SER A 166 2.51 9.20 21.05
N ALA A 167 2.00 9.93 22.03
CA ALA A 167 1.00 9.41 22.97
C ALA A 167 -0.36 9.26 22.27
N ALA A 168 -0.70 10.17 21.35
CA ALA A 168 -1.88 10.05 20.50
C ALA A 168 -1.87 8.76 19.66
N ARG A 169 -0.73 8.37 19.08
CA ARG A 169 -0.58 7.08 18.37
C ARG A 169 -0.78 5.88 19.29
N GLN A 170 -0.15 5.89 20.46
CA GLN A 170 -0.27 4.80 21.43
C GLN A 170 -1.71 4.63 21.92
N GLU A 171 -2.41 5.74 22.19
CA GLU A 171 -3.81 5.70 22.62
C GLU A 171 -4.74 5.21 21.52
N MET A 172 -4.51 5.62 20.26
CA MET A 172 -5.23 5.10 19.09
C MET A 172 -5.10 3.58 19.00
N ALA A 173 -3.87 3.06 19.04
CA ALA A 173 -3.59 1.63 18.98
C ALA A 173 -4.16 0.85 20.17
N ARG A 174 -4.26 1.48 21.35
CA ARG A 174 -4.87 0.89 22.54
C ARG A 174 -6.39 0.77 22.42
N ARG A 175 -7.06 1.76 21.83
CA ARG A 175 -8.52 1.77 21.64
C ARG A 175 -8.96 0.89 20.48
N HIS A 176 -8.16 0.88 19.42
CA HIS A 176 -8.45 0.20 18.16
C HIS A 176 -7.33 -0.82 17.90
N PRO A 177 -7.48 -2.07 18.37
CA PRO A 177 -6.47 -3.09 18.16
C PRO A 177 -6.35 -3.45 16.67
N PRO A 178 -5.19 -3.96 16.22
CA PRO A 178 -4.97 -4.24 14.81
C PRO A 178 -5.96 -5.26 14.24
N GLY A 179 -6.46 -5.01 13.03
CA GLY A 179 -7.39 -5.91 12.34
C GLY A 179 -8.51 -5.20 11.60
N PHE A 180 -9.39 -5.97 10.96
CA PHE A 180 -10.56 -5.43 10.26
C PHE A 180 -11.50 -4.75 11.25
N CYS A 181 -12.06 -3.62 10.85
CA CYS A 181 -12.98 -2.84 11.66
C CYS A 181 -14.16 -2.30 10.84
N ASP A 182 -15.17 -1.82 11.56
CA ASP A 182 -16.27 -1.08 10.96
C ASP A 182 -15.79 0.28 10.42
N TYR A 183 -16.68 0.98 9.72
CA TYR A 183 -16.41 2.32 9.19
C TYR A 183 -15.94 3.28 10.30
N PRO A 184 -14.74 3.88 10.16
CA PRO A 184 -14.19 4.84 11.12
C PRO A 184 -15.11 6.04 11.39
N ASP A 185 -15.16 6.49 12.64
CA ASP A 185 -15.82 7.75 12.98
C ASP A 185 -14.96 8.95 12.48
N PRO A 186 -15.51 9.82 11.62
CA PRO A 186 -14.76 10.96 11.07
C PRO A 186 -14.24 11.94 12.13
N TYR A 187 -14.99 12.18 13.20
CA TYR A 187 -14.61 13.10 14.26
C TYR A 187 -13.50 12.51 15.13
N GLU A 188 -13.60 11.24 15.50
CA GLU A 188 -12.53 10.55 16.23
C GLU A 188 -11.23 10.59 15.42
N ARG A 189 -11.30 10.32 14.11
CA ARG A 189 -10.13 10.37 13.24
C ARG A 189 -9.54 11.78 13.14
N ALA A 190 -10.36 12.81 12.99
CA ALA A 190 -9.88 14.18 12.94
C ALA A 190 -9.28 14.65 14.29
N LEU A 191 -9.86 14.24 15.42
CA LEU A 191 -9.33 14.52 16.75
C LEU A 191 -8.01 13.78 17.04
N TYR A 192 -7.87 12.56 16.51
CA TYR A 192 -6.60 11.83 16.54
C TYR A 192 -5.50 12.63 15.82
N TRP A 193 -5.76 13.10 14.59
CA TRP A 193 -4.81 13.93 13.85
C TRP A 193 -4.48 15.23 14.58
N ASP A 194 -5.48 15.90 15.15
CA ASP A 194 -5.25 17.10 15.95
C ASP A 194 -4.34 16.85 17.14
N ALA A 195 -4.56 15.77 17.89
CA ALA A 195 -3.74 15.39 19.03
C ALA A 195 -2.31 15.05 18.60
N ARG A 196 -2.16 14.21 17.57
CA ARG A 196 -0.85 13.78 17.05
C ARG A 196 -0.02 14.95 16.51
N LEU A 197 -0.63 15.84 15.72
CA LEU A 197 0.10 16.97 15.13
C LEU A 197 0.43 18.04 16.19
N ARG A 198 -0.39 18.17 17.24
CA ARG A 198 -0.09 19.05 18.37
C ARG A 198 1.18 18.63 19.13
N GLU A 199 1.46 17.33 19.21
CA GLU A 199 2.68 16.82 19.85
C GLU A 199 3.96 17.27 19.12
N LYS A 200 3.84 17.65 17.83
CA LYS A 200 4.96 18.18 17.04
C LYS A 200 5.17 19.69 17.17
N VAL A 201 4.29 20.40 17.87
CA VAL A 201 4.43 21.85 18.06
C VAL A 201 5.72 22.14 18.84
N GLY A 202 6.60 22.97 18.25
CA GLY A 202 7.92 23.29 18.81
C GLY A 202 9.04 22.37 18.31
N ILE A 203 8.74 21.40 17.44
CA ILE A 203 9.76 20.71 16.64
C ILE A 203 9.97 21.53 15.37
N HIS A 204 11.20 22.01 15.19
CA HIS A 204 11.60 22.91 14.10
C HIS A 204 12.24 22.12 12.95
N ASP A 205 11.55 21.08 12.50
CA ASP A 205 11.95 20.26 11.36
C ASP A 205 11.42 20.85 10.02
N ASP A 206 11.58 20.12 8.91
CA ASP A 206 11.13 20.55 7.58
C ASP A 206 9.72 20.04 7.22
N SER A 207 8.92 19.62 8.21
CA SER A 207 7.58 19.09 7.98
C SER A 207 6.50 20.17 7.95
N ILE A 208 5.45 19.95 7.15
CA ILE A 208 4.21 20.73 7.19
C ILE A 208 3.14 19.85 7.84
N PRO A 209 2.58 20.24 9.00
CA PRO A 209 1.65 19.40 9.72
C PRO A 209 0.38 19.22 8.89
N CYS A 210 0.09 17.99 8.49
CA CYS A 210 -1.12 17.67 7.76
C CYS A 210 -1.74 16.34 8.18
N GLY A 211 -3.07 16.28 8.11
CA GLY A 211 -3.85 15.07 8.39
C GLY A 211 -4.11 14.29 7.11
N TYR A 212 -3.82 12.99 7.14
CA TYR A 212 -4.02 12.09 6.01
C TYR A 212 -5.36 11.34 6.11
N LEU A 213 -6.14 11.40 5.03
CA LEU A 213 -7.44 10.74 4.87
C LEU A 213 -7.27 9.26 4.47
N SER A 214 -6.46 8.50 5.21
CA SER A 214 -6.11 7.11 4.84
C SER A 214 -7.30 6.15 4.85
N GLU A 215 -8.35 6.47 5.60
CA GLU A 215 -9.63 5.78 5.58
C GLU A 215 -10.47 6.03 4.32
N MET A 216 -10.09 7.00 3.47
CA MET A 216 -10.72 7.30 2.18
C MET A 216 -9.75 7.12 1.02
N ASP A 217 -8.69 6.33 1.23
CA ASP A 217 -7.64 6.08 0.24
C ASP A 217 -8.13 5.11 -0.85
N GLN A 218 -7.35 4.10 -1.19
CA GLN A 218 -7.58 3.20 -2.32
C GLN A 218 -9.02 2.66 -2.42
N GLY A 219 -9.59 2.18 -1.31
CA GLY A 219 -10.92 1.56 -1.31
C GLY A 219 -12.08 2.50 -1.65
N LEU A 220 -11.88 3.83 -1.60
CA LEU A 220 -12.89 4.81 -1.99
C LEU A 220 -13.26 4.64 -3.47
N TYR A 221 -12.28 4.46 -4.35
CA TYR A 221 -12.51 4.42 -5.81
C TYR A 221 -13.41 3.24 -6.20
N GLY A 222 -13.11 2.05 -5.70
CA GLY A 222 -13.94 0.87 -5.88
C GLY A 222 -15.32 1.06 -5.25
N GLY A 223 -15.39 1.65 -4.06
CA GLY A 223 -16.66 2.01 -3.41
C GLY A 223 -17.56 2.89 -4.29
N LEU A 224 -16.99 3.93 -4.91
CA LEU A 224 -17.74 4.88 -5.74
C LEU A 224 -18.41 4.23 -6.96
N VAL A 225 -17.90 3.08 -7.42
CA VAL A 225 -18.43 2.37 -8.61
C VAL A 225 -19.14 1.06 -8.28
N GLY A 226 -19.47 0.84 -7.00
CA GLY A 226 -20.32 -0.28 -6.55
C GLY A 226 -19.58 -1.38 -5.77
N GLY A 227 -18.28 -1.23 -5.54
CA GLY A 227 -17.51 -2.08 -4.65
C GLY A 227 -17.81 -1.87 -3.17
N THR A 228 -17.26 -2.75 -2.33
CA THR A 228 -17.39 -2.66 -0.86
C THR A 228 -16.04 -2.32 -0.25
N ALA A 229 -15.85 -1.05 0.14
CA ALA A 229 -14.65 -0.65 0.88
C ALA A 229 -14.63 -1.28 2.28
N ARG A 230 -13.45 -1.75 2.68
CA ARG A 230 -13.19 -2.35 3.99
C ARG A 230 -12.13 -1.54 4.73
N PHE A 231 -12.22 -1.56 6.05
CA PHE A 231 -11.34 -0.80 6.92
C PHE A 231 -10.49 -1.73 7.76
N LEU A 232 -9.24 -1.33 7.96
CA LEU A 232 -8.30 -1.98 8.85
C LEU A 232 -7.79 -0.94 9.84
N CYS A 233 -7.67 -1.31 11.11
CA CYS A 233 -6.79 -0.60 12.02
C CYS A 233 -5.37 -1.15 11.86
N ASP A 234 -4.48 -0.33 11.30
CA ASP A 234 -3.06 -0.59 11.16
C ASP A 234 -2.29 -0.05 12.39
N PRO A 235 -1.28 -0.78 12.92
CA PRO A 235 -0.51 -0.34 14.08
C PRO A 235 0.26 0.99 13.88
N GLU A 236 0.63 1.34 12.65
CA GLU A 236 1.47 2.50 12.33
C GLU A 236 0.63 3.68 11.82
N MET A 237 -0.31 3.42 10.90
CA MET A 237 -1.13 4.43 10.23
C MET A 237 -2.49 4.70 10.91
N GLY A 238 -2.92 3.81 11.82
CA GLY A 238 -4.27 3.81 12.37
C GLY A 238 -5.28 3.28 11.33
N TRP A 239 -6.45 3.91 11.21
CA TRP A 239 -7.42 3.43 10.23
C TRP A 239 -7.00 3.69 8.79
N ILE A 240 -7.11 2.64 7.98
CA ILE A 240 -6.83 2.67 6.54
C ILE A 240 -7.97 1.98 5.78
N SER A 241 -8.13 2.33 4.51
CA SER A 241 -8.88 1.54 3.53
C SER A 241 -7.94 1.09 2.42
N SER A 242 -7.97 -0.20 2.07
CA SER A 242 -7.22 -0.75 0.93
C SER A 242 -8.15 -1.00 -0.26
N MET A 243 -7.60 -1.42 -1.39
CA MET A 243 -8.36 -1.82 -2.58
C MET A 243 -9.51 -2.78 -2.22
N VAL A 244 -10.60 -2.66 -2.97
CA VAL A 244 -11.79 -3.52 -2.78
C VAL A 244 -11.62 -4.92 -3.39
N GLU A 245 -12.49 -5.85 -2.99
CA GLU A 245 -12.63 -7.11 -3.72
C GLU A 245 -13.08 -6.87 -5.16
N PRO A 246 -12.66 -7.71 -6.13
CA PRO A 246 -13.04 -7.57 -7.54
C PRO A 246 -14.53 -7.31 -7.74
N ILE A 247 -14.84 -6.17 -8.33
CA ILE A 247 -16.22 -5.70 -8.52
C ILE A 247 -16.93 -6.50 -9.62
N LEU A 248 -16.19 -6.90 -10.66
CA LEU A 248 -16.71 -7.58 -11.85
C LEU A 248 -16.38 -9.08 -11.81
N GLN A 249 -17.33 -9.89 -12.25
CA GLN A 249 -17.11 -11.33 -12.44
C GLN A 249 -16.51 -11.65 -13.82
N ASP A 250 -16.75 -10.77 -14.80
CA ASP A 250 -16.18 -10.85 -16.15
C ASP A 250 -16.02 -9.44 -16.75
N TRP A 251 -15.09 -9.29 -17.70
CA TRP A 251 -14.86 -8.01 -18.38
C TRP A 251 -16.08 -7.53 -19.19
N ASP A 252 -16.93 -8.42 -19.67
CA ASP A 252 -18.15 -8.07 -20.41
C ASP A 252 -19.16 -7.31 -19.53
N GLU A 253 -19.01 -7.35 -18.20
CA GLU A 253 -19.81 -6.56 -17.26
C GLU A 253 -19.40 -5.08 -17.21
N PHE A 254 -18.21 -4.74 -17.72
CA PHE A 254 -17.69 -3.38 -17.72
C PHE A 254 -18.63 -2.40 -18.43
N ASP A 255 -19.30 -2.83 -19.50
CA ASP A 255 -20.28 -2.02 -20.25
C ASP A 255 -21.52 -1.62 -19.41
N ARG A 256 -21.74 -2.28 -18.26
CA ARG A 256 -22.83 -1.97 -17.34
C ARG A 256 -22.43 -0.97 -16.26
N LEU A 257 -21.13 -0.69 -16.10
CA LEU A 257 -20.67 0.33 -15.16
C LEU A 257 -21.13 1.70 -15.64
N LYS A 258 -21.88 2.39 -14.78
CA LYS A 258 -22.25 3.77 -15.04
C LYS A 258 -21.02 4.66 -14.84
N PRO A 259 -20.86 5.72 -15.66
CA PRO A 259 -19.90 6.77 -15.34
C PRO A 259 -20.17 7.33 -13.95
N PHE A 260 -19.11 7.53 -13.17
CA PHE A 260 -19.24 8.18 -11.87
C PHE A 260 -19.75 9.62 -12.03
N ASP A 261 -20.80 9.98 -11.30
CA ASP A 261 -21.33 11.34 -11.19
C ASP A 261 -20.93 11.95 -9.83
N PRO A 262 -20.10 13.00 -9.82
CA PRO A 262 -19.64 13.64 -8.58
C PRO A 262 -20.75 14.40 -7.84
N ASN A 263 -21.96 14.48 -8.39
CA ASN A 263 -23.12 15.10 -7.75
C ASN A 263 -24.15 14.08 -7.23
N ASP A 264 -23.93 12.77 -7.45
CA ASP A 264 -24.85 11.74 -7.00
C ASP A 264 -24.72 11.48 -5.50
N MET A 265 -25.37 12.32 -4.71
CA MET A 265 -25.40 12.19 -3.25
C MET A 265 -26.27 11.01 -2.76
N THR A 266 -26.80 10.17 -3.66
CA THR A 266 -27.35 8.86 -3.27
C THR A 266 -26.24 7.81 -3.11
N ASN A 267 -25.06 8.05 -3.69
CA ASN A 267 -23.86 7.26 -3.47
C ASN A 267 -23.35 7.45 -2.03
N GLU A 268 -23.38 6.36 -1.25
CA GLU A 268 -22.98 6.38 0.16
C GLU A 268 -21.50 6.75 0.33
N TRP A 269 -20.62 6.27 -0.54
CA TRP A 269 -19.18 6.52 -0.46
C TRP A 269 -18.83 7.96 -0.76
N LEU A 270 -19.47 8.57 -1.77
CA LEU A 270 -19.32 10.00 -2.04
C LEU A 270 -19.76 10.84 -0.84
N ARG A 271 -20.91 10.51 -0.24
CA ARG A 271 -21.40 11.18 0.97
C ARG A 271 -20.41 11.08 2.13
N ARG A 272 -19.90 9.87 2.40
CA ARG A 272 -18.92 9.63 3.47
C ARG A 272 -17.62 10.41 3.22
N TYR A 273 -17.14 10.42 1.99
CA TYR A 273 -15.94 11.14 1.60
C TYR A 273 -16.07 12.66 1.81
N VAL A 274 -17.14 13.28 1.28
CA VAL A 274 -17.39 14.72 1.48
C VAL A 274 -17.58 15.05 2.97
N HIS A 275 -18.28 14.19 3.71
CA HIS A 275 -18.43 14.37 5.15
C HIS A 275 -17.10 14.34 5.90
N GLN A 276 -16.21 13.39 5.56
CA GLN A 276 -14.86 13.29 6.14
C GLN A 276 -14.06 14.57 5.92
N ILE A 277 -14.06 15.12 4.69
CA ILE A 277 -13.38 16.38 4.37
C ILE A 277 -13.92 17.52 5.22
N GLU A 278 -15.24 17.66 5.34
CA GLU A 278 -15.85 18.75 6.11
C GLU A 278 -15.53 18.64 7.61
N VAL A 279 -15.51 17.43 8.17
CA VAL A 279 -15.09 17.21 9.55
C VAL A 279 -13.61 17.56 9.74
N PHE A 280 -12.74 17.12 8.84
CA PHE A 280 -11.32 17.48 8.89
C PHE A 280 -11.12 18.99 8.81
N LYS A 281 -11.84 19.71 7.94
CA LYS A 281 -11.77 21.18 7.86
C LYS A 281 -12.17 21.86 9.15
N GLN A 282 -13.27 21.40 9.76
CA GLN A 282 -13.76 21.92 11.03
C GLN A 282 -12.76 21.71 12.17
N VAL A 283 -12.17 20.52 12.26
CA VAL A 283 -11.19 20.23 13.32
C VAL A 283 -9.84 20.89 13.03
N ALA A 284 -9.39 20.93 11.78
CA ALA A 284 -8.14 21.55 11.38
C ALA A 284 -8.14 23.05 11.69
N ASP A 285 -9.15 23.81 11.22
CA ASP A 285 -9.35 25.23 11.54
C ASP A 285 -8.04 26.05 11.49
N GLY A 286 -7.21 25.88 10.45
CA GLY A 286 -5.92 26.58 10.31
C GLY A 286 -4.81 26.15 11.30
N LYS A 287 -4.99 25.07 12.05
CA LYS A 287 -3.94 24.46 12.89
C LYS A 287 -2.99 23.60 12.07
N TRP A 288 -3.54 22.81 11.15
CA TRP A 288 -2.84 21.86 10.29
C TRP A 288 -3.53 21.79 8.93
N GLY A 289 -2.82 21.33 7.89
CA GLY A 289 -3.36 21.18 6.52
C GLY A 289 -4.01 19.83 6.29
N ILE A 290 -4.81 19.68 5.24
CA ILE A 290 -5.42 18.37 4.91
C ILE A 290 -4.70 17.80 3.71
N SER A 291 -4.23 16.56 3.82
CA SER A 291 -3.59 15.86 2.73
C SER A 291 -4.60 15.20 1.81
N HIS A 292 -4.30 15.18 0.52
CA HIS A 292 -4.89 14.26 -0.44
C HIS A 292 -4.39 12.83 -0.20
N PHE A 293 -4.87 11.90 -1.02
CA PHE A 293 -4.55 10.47 -1.00
C PHE A 293 -4.15 9.96 -2.38
N ILE A 294 -3.82 8.68 -2.45
CA ILE A 294 -3.24 8.06 -3.63
C ILE A 294 -4.34 7.85 -4.67
N LEU A 295 -3.98 8.03 -5.94
CA LEU A 295 -4.84 7.72 -7.07
C LEU A 295 -4.95 6.21 -7.27
N ILE A 296 -6.12 5.76 -7.71
CA ILE A 296 -6.31 4.41 -8.24
C ILE A 296 -6.55 4.56 -9.73
N ASP A 297 -5.51 4.96 -10.46
CA ASP A 297 -5.58 5.17 -11.91
C ASP A 297 -5.05 3.97 -12.70
N GLY A 298 -5.39 3.90 -13.99
CA GLY A 298 -4.93 2.89 -14.92
C GLY A 298 -5.12 1.45 -14.43
N LEU A 299 -4.02 0.70 -14.31
CA LEU A 299 -4.07 -0.72 -13.92
C LEU A 299 -4.40 -0.93 -12.45
N ASN A 300 -4.15 0.05 -11.58
CA ASN A 300 -4.60 -0.05 -10.18
C ASN A 300 -6.13 -0.15 -10.11
N PHE A 301 -6.85 0.60 -10.95
CA PHE A 301 -8.29 0.48 -11.06
C PHE A 301 -8.72 -0.85 -11.70
N GLY A 302 -7.98 -1.34 -12.69
CA GLY A 302 -8.19 -2.69 -13.23
C GLY A 302 -8.16 -3.76 -12.14
N PHE A 303 -7.26 -3.63 -11.15
CA PHE A 303 -7.18 -4.55 -10.02
C PHE A 303 -8.43 -4.50 -9.14
N GLU A 304 -9.01 -3.33 -8.89
CA GLU A 304 -10.29 -3.23 -8.17
C GLU A 304 -11.46 -3.83 -8.97
N LEU A 305 -11.42 -3.77 -10.30
CA LEU A 305 -12.47 -4.34 -11.14
C LEU A 305 -12.41 -5.88 -11.21
N ARG A 306 -11.23 -6.47 -11.42
CA ARG A 306 -11.09 -7.90 -11.76
C ARG A 306 -9.97 -8.64 -11.02
N GLY A 307 -9.22 -7.94 -10.18
CA GLY A 307 -8.01 -8.45 -9.55
C GLY A 307 -6.79 -8.39 -10.48
N ALA A 308 -5.61 -8.53 -9.87
CA ALA A 308 -4.33 -8.36 -10.56
C ALA A 308 -4.11 -9.38 -11.69
N THR A 309 -4.32 -10.66 -11.42
CA THR A 309 -4.11 -11.76 -12.39
C THR A 309 -4.90 -11.53 -13.67
N GLU A 310 -6.21 -11.30 -13.54
CA GLU A 310 -7.11 -11.11 -14.68
C GLU A 310 -6.81 -9.84 -15.46
N THR A 311 -6.36 -8.78 -14.76
CA THR A 311 -5.90 -7.54 -15.40
C THR A 311 -4.66 -7.78 -16.24
N TYR A 312 -3.66 -8.52 -15.72
CA TYR A 312 -2.45 -8.83 -16.49
C TYR A 312 -2.74 -9.72 -17.71
N ILE A 313 -3.61 -10.73 -17.57
CA ILE A 313 -4.01 -11.57 -18.71
C ILE A 313 -4.71 -10.72 -19.77
N ALA A 314 -5.59 -9.81 -19.36
CA ALA A 314 -6.34 -8.95 -20.27
C ALA A 314 -5.47 -7.93 -21.02
N LEU A 315 -4.29 -7.56 -20.54
CA LEU A 315 -3.33 -6.76 -21.31
C LEU A 315 -2.95 -7.42 -22.64
N ILE A 316 -2.94 -8.76 -22.68
CA ILE A 316 -2.57 -9.56 -23.84
C ILE A 316 -3.82 -9.98 -24.61
N GLU A 317 -4.81 -10.53 -23.92
CA GLU A 317 -5.98 -11.15 -24.55
C GLU A 317 -7.07 -10.14 -24.93
N ARG A 318 -7.18 -9.04 -24.19
CA ARG A 318 -8.23 -8.03 -24.34
C ARG A 318 -7.67 -6.59 -24.22
N PRO A 319 -6.63 -6.21 -24.97
CA PRO A 319 -5.95 -4.92 -24.80
C PRO A 319 -6.89 -3.72 -24.98
N GLU A 320 -7.87 -3.80 -25.89
CA GLU A 320 -8.85 -2.72 -26.07
C GLU A 320 -9.78 -2.54 -24.87
N MET A 321 -10.09 -3.62 -24.15
CA MET A 321 -10.85 -3.51 -22.89
C MET A 321 -10.03 -2.75 -21.85
N ILE A 322 -8.73 -3.07 -21.71
CA ILE A 322 -7.88 -2.39 -20.73
C ILE A 322 -7.69 -0.91 -21.07
N ARG A 323 -7.61 -0.52 -22.35
CA ARG A 323 -7.61 0.91 -22.73
C ARG A 323 -8.87 1.63 -22.25
N ARG A 324 -10.04 0.99 -22.39
CA ARG A 324 -11.31 1.56 -21.88
C ARG A 324 -11.34 1.64 -20.35
N VAL A 325 -10.75 0.66 -19.65
CA VAL A 325 -10.60 0.70 -18.19
C VAL A 325 -9.71 1.87 -17.78
N ILE A 326 -8.59 2.07 -18.46
CA ILE A 326 -7.66 3.20 -18.24
C ILE A 326 -8.38 4.55 -18.45
N ASP A 327 -9.20 4.68 -19.49
CA ASP A 327 -9.97 5.91 -19.74
C ASP A 327 -11.05 6.16 -18.68
N TYR A 328 -11.71 5.11 -18.21
CA TYR A 328 -12.66 5.22 -17.10
C TYR A 328 -11.96 5.62 -15.80
N ALA A 329 -10.84 4.96 -15.48
CA ALA A 329 -10.04 5.24 -14.29
C ALA A 329 -9.59 6.71 -14.27
N PHE A 330 -9.13 7.23 -15.42
CA PHE A 330 -8.75 8.62 -15.54
C PHE A 330 -9.90 9.57 -15.25
N ASP A 331 -11.07 9.37 -15.87
CA ASP A 331 -12.26 10.22 -15.63
C ASP A 331 -12.71 10.18 -14.16
N LEU A 332 -12.72 8.99 -13.55
CA LEU A 332 -13.04 8.81 -12.13
C LEU A 332 -12.06 9.59 -11.25
N ASN A 333 -10.75 9.41 -11.43
CA ASN A 333 -9.71 10.05 -10.63
C ASN A 333 -9.74 11.57 -10.75
N VAL A 334 -9.91 12.11 -11.96
CA VAL A 334 -10.06 13.55 -12.19
C VAL A 334 -11.24 14.11 -11.38
N LYS A 335 -12.39 13.43 -11.37
CA LYS A 335 -13.57 13.87 -10.61
C LYS A 335 -13.36 13.80 -9.10
N VAL A 336 -12.81 12.70 -8.59
CA VAL A 336 -12.54 12.51 -7.16
C VAL A 336 -11.57 13.57 -6.63
N GLN A 337 -10.46 13.80 -7.33
CA GLN A 337 -9.48 14.79 -6.88
C GLN A 337 -9.99 16.24 -7.05
N ASN A 338 -10.82 16.53 -8.05
CA ASN A 338 -11.46 17.85 -8.12
C ASN A 338 -12.41 18.09 -6.94
N ILE A 339 -13.16 17.07 -6.48
CA ILE A 339 -13.94 17.18 -5.24
C ILE A 339 -13.02 17.57 -4.08
N PHE A 340 -11.86 16.92 -3.92
CA PHE A 340 -10.87 17.29 -2.90
C PHE A 340 -10.47 18.77 -3.00
N PHE A 341 -9.95 19.21 -4.16
CA PHE A 341 -9.41 20.56 -4.35
C PHE A 341 -10.48 21.67 -4.39
N GLU A 342 -11.76 21.30 -4.59
CA GLU A 342 -12.88 22.23 -4.43
C GLU A 342 -13.19 22.51 -2.95
N HIS A 343 -13.05 21.50 -2.09
CA HIS A 343 -13.37 21.59 -0.67
C HIS A 343 -12.19 22.01 0.21
N VAL A 344 -10.97 21.57 -0.14
CA VAL A 344 -9.73 21.81 0.62
C VAL A 344 -8.92 22.94 -0.03
N PRO A 345 -8.73 24.08 0.64
CA PRO A 345 -7.94 25.18 0.08
C PRO A 345 -6.43 24.84 0.12
N LEU A 346 -5.71 25.35 -0.88
CA LEU A 346 -4.25 25.28 -0.92
C LEU A 346 -3.64 26.12 0.21
N VAL A 347 -2.55 25.63 0.81
CA VAL A 347 -1.74 26.35 1.81
C VAL A 347 -0.64 27.08 1.06
N GLU A 348 -0.62 28.41 1.10
CA GLU A 348 0.36 29.24 0.38
C GLU A 348 0.51 28.85 -1.11
N GLY A 349 -0.63 28.57 -1.76
CA GLY A 349 -0.67 28.19 -3.17
C GLY A 349 -0.17 26.76 -3.47
N GLY A 350 0.05 25.92 -2.45
CA GLY A 350 0.43 24.53 -2.63
C GLY A 350 -0.42 23.52 -1.86
N THR A 351 -0.24 22.26 -2.22
CA THR A 351 -0.93 21.11 -1.67
C THR A 351 -0.16 20.56 -0.47
N CYS A 352 -0.82 20.40 0.68
CA CYS A 352 -0.30 19.55 1.75
C CYS A 352 -0.36 18.09 1.28
N SER A 353 0.78 17.39 1.31
CA SER A 353 0.93 16.06 0.70
C SER A 353 1.31 15.00 1.73
N ASN A 354 0.70 13.81 1.60
CA ASN A 354 0.93 12.65 2.45
C ASN A 354 2.38 12.16 2.38
N PHE A 355 3.08 12.46 1.27
CA PHE A 355 4.46 12.09 1.05
C PHE A 355 5.41 13.28 1.15
N ALA A 356 5.14 14.34 0.39
CA ALA A 356 6.08 15.43 0.18
C ALA A 356 5.97 16.59 1.18
N GLN A 357 5.08 16.48 2.18
CA GLN A 357 4.72 17.56 3.13
C GLN A 357 3.99 18.73 2.45
N TRP A 358 4.63 19.40 1.49
CA TRP A 358 4.05 20.47 0.69
C TRP A 358 4.69 20.57 -0.70
N LEU A 359 3.87 20.80 -1.72
CA LEU A 359 4.28 21.07 -3.10
C LEU A 359 3.44 22.20 -3.72
N PRO A 360 4.01 23.07 -4.58
CA PRO A 360 3.25 24.15 -5.21
C PRO A 360 2.19 23.63 -6.19
N GLY A 361 1.04 24.30 -6.23
CA GLY A 361 -0.10 23.94 -7.06
C GLY A 361 -0.96 22.81 -6.49
N ARG A 362 -1.90 22.32 -7.29
CA ARG A 362 -2.70 21.11 -7.04
C ARG A 362 -1.86 19.91 -7.44
N VAL A 363 -1.37 19.15 -6.48
CA VAL A 363 -0.51 18.00 -6.74
C VAL A 363 -1.19 16.74 -6.23
N VAL A 364 -1.07 15.65 -6.99
CA VAL A 364 -1.66 14.35 -6.66
C VAL A 364 -0.58 13.31 -6.34
N SER A 365 -0.95 12.23 -5.65
CA SER A 365 -0.06 11.12 -5.35
C SER A 365 -0.45 9.94 -6.23
N GLU A 366 0.48 9.44 -7.04
CA GLU A 366 0.25 8.34 -7.96
C GLU A 366 1.02 7.09 -7.52
N SER A 367 0.52 5.92 -7.93
CA SER A 367 1.13 4.62 -7.75
C SER A 367 1.48 4.01 -9.10
N VAL A 368 2.67 3.42 -9.19
CA VAL A 368 3.07 2.55 -10.30
C VAL A 368 3.20 1.09 -9.87
N ASP A 369 2.53 0.71 -8.76
CA ASP A 369 2.55 -0.64 -8.18
C ASP A 369 2.23 -1.78 -9.17
N PRO A 370 1.28 -1.63 -10.12
CA PRO A 370 0.99 -2.64 -11.12
C PRO A 370 2.18 -2.97 -12.02
N PHE A 371 3.22 -2.14 -12.02
CA PHE A 371 4.40 -2.34 -12.84
C PHE A 371 5.56 -2.95 -12.08
N HIS A 372 5.47 -3.08 -10.74
CA HIS A 372 6.53 -3.61 -9.89
C HIS A 372 6.87 -5.08 -10.19
N MET A 373 5.94 -5.84 -10.77
CA MET A 373 6.16 -7.23 -11.19
C MET A 373 6.33 -7.37 -12.71
N THR A 374 6.50 -6.26 -13.43
CA THR A 374 6.57 -6.24 -14.90
C THR A 374 7.90 -5.66 -15.38
N SER A 375 8.19 -5.81 -16.68
CA SER A 375 9.34 -5.14 -17.29
C SER A 375 9.10 -3.63 -17.43
N VAL A 376 10.18 -2.88 -17.63
CA VAL A 376 10.09 -1.45 -17.96
C VAL A 376 9.24 -1.23 -19.22
N ASP A 377 9.34 -2.11 -20.22
CA ASP A 377 8.52 -2.01 -21.45
C ASP A 377 7.01 -2.06 -21.18
N TYR A 378 6.57 -2.79 -20.14
CA TYR A 378 5.16 -2.81 -19.74
C TYR A 378 4.74 -1.45 -19.17
N PHE A 379 5.56 -0.85 -18.30
CA PHE A 379 5.34 0.51 -17.83
C PHE A 379 5.32 1.51 -18.98
N GLU A 380 6.27 1.44 -19.91
CA GLU A 380 6.31 2.32 -21.08
C GLU A 380 5.05 2.19 -21.96
N THR A 381 4.53 0.98 -22.10
CA THR A 381 3.37 0.70 -22.96
C THR A 381 2.04 1.06 -22.30
N TRP A 382 1.87 0.77 -21.02
CA TRP A 382 0.57 0.80 -20.33
C TRP A 382 0.51 1.78 -19.15
N GLY A 383 1.64 2.21 -18.63
CA GLY A 383 1.74 3.05 -17.43
C GLY A 383 2.11 4.50 -17.71
N ARG A 384 3.07 4.75 -18.61
CA ARG A 384 3.60 6.10 -18.83
C ARG A 384 2.52 7.10 -19.24
N GLU A 385 1.77 6.80 -20.30
CA GLU A 385 0.77 7.75 -20.81
C GLU A 385 -0.32 8.04 -19.77
N PRO A 386 -0.93 7.04 -19.09
CA PRO A 386 -1.93 7.32 -18.07
C PRO A 386 -1.40 8.19 -16.93
N VAL A 387 -0.19 7.87 -16.44
CA VAL A 387 0.47 8.67 -15.40
C VAL A 387 0.72 10.10 -15.87
N GLU A 388 1.37 10.30 -17.03
CA GLU A 388 1.61 11.66 -17.55
C GLU A 388 0.31 12.42 -17.80
N ARG A 389 -0.75 11.73 -18.24
CA ARG A 389 -2.07 12.29 -18.52
C ARG A 389 -2.72 12.81 -17.24
N ILE A 390 -2.78 12.01 -16.17
CA ILE A 390 -3.38 12.45 -14.90
C ILE A 390 -2.55 13.55 -14.24
N LEU A 391 -1.22 13.44 -14.24
CA LEU A 391 -0.35 14.48 -13.70
C LEU A 391 -0.48 15.81 -14.45
N GLY A 392 -0.76 15.78 -15.76
CA GLY A 392 -0.95 16.96 -16.60
C GLY A 392 -2.30 17.68 -16.41
N VAL A 393 -3.31 17.03 -15.81
CA VAL A 393 -4.57 17.69 -15.41
C VAL A 393 -4.37 18.54 -14.15
N PHE A 394 -3.42 18.11 -13.32
CA PHE A 394 -3.01 18.77 -12.10
C PHE A 394 -1.69 19.52 -12.34
N ASP A 395 -1.16 20.18 -11.31
CA ASP A 395 0.10 20.93 -11.40
C ASP A 395 1.33 20.02 -11.19
N GLY A 396 1.13 18.69 -11.24
CA GLY A 396 2.13 17.64 -11.13
C GLY A 396 1.74 16.53 -10.14
N GLY A 397 2.69 15.63 -9.86
CA GLY A 397 2.48 14.53 -8.91
C GLY A 397 3.71 14.04 -8.18
N VAL A 398 3.46 13.26 -7.13
CA VAL A 398 4.47 12.45 -6.43
C VAL A 398 4.19 10.99 -6.72
N ILE A 399 5.22 10.24 -7.08
CA ILE A 399 5.09 8.78 -7.23
C ILE A 399 5.85 8.11 -6.09
N HIS A 400 5.22 7.13 -5.45
CA HIS A 400 5.92 6.25 -4.52
C HIS A 400 6.28 4.94 -5.21
N ILE A 401 7.44 4.38 -4.84
CA ILE A 401 7.96 3.14 -5.37
C ILE A 401 8.46 2.25 -4.22
N HIS A 402 7.94 1.03 -4.21
CA HIS A 402 8.32 -0.05 -3.31
C HIS A 402 9.64 -0.70 -3.72
N GLY A 403 10.29 -1.41 -2.80
CA GLY A 403 11.56 -2.12 -2.98
C GLY A 403 11.63 -2.98 -4.24
N ASN A 404 10.56 -3.73 -4.53
CA ASN A 404 10.44 -4.57 -5.73
C ASN A 404 10.22 -3.77 -7.03
N GLY A 405 9.75 -2.53 -6.94
CA GLY A 405 9.53 -1.64 -8.08
C GLY A 405 10.72 -0.77 -8.47
N ARG A 406 11.82 -0.79 -7.68
CA ARG A 406 12.93 0.15 -7.87
C ARG A 406 13.69 -0.01 -9.19
N HIS A 407 13.52 -1.12 -9.92
CA HIS A 407 14.03 -1.24 -11.29
C HIS A 407 13.35 -0.28 -12.27
N LEU A 408 12.19 0.28 -11.92
CA LEU A 408 11.48 1.27 -12.72
C LEU A 408 12.03 2.69 -12.56
N LEU A 409 12.92 2.95 -11.59
CA LEU A 409 13.41 4.30 -11.28
C LEU A 409 13.89 5.09 -12.51
N PRO A 410 14.70 4.54 -13.43
CA PRO A 410 15.14 5.29 -14.61
C PRO A 410 13.98 5.72 -15.51
N ALA A 411 12.96 4.86 -15.65
CA ALA A 411 11.80 5.14 -16.49
C ALA A 411 10.85 6.14 -15.81
N VAL A 412 10.50 5.90 -14.55
CA VAL A 412 9.55 6.75 -13.80
C VAL A 412 10.12 8.15 -13.58
N ALA A 413 11.42 8.30 -13.31
CA ALA A 413 12.04 9.62 -13.09
C ALA A 413 11.91 10.56 -14.31
N THR A 414 11.59 10.05 -15.50
CA THR A 414 11.40 10.83 -16.73
C THR A 414 9.94 11.14 -17.04
N VAL A 415 9.00 10.70 -16.21
CA VAL A 415 7.56 11.01 -16.34
C VAL A 415 7.36 12.52 -16.31
N LYS A 416 6.68 13.05 -17.32
CA LYS A 416 6.31 14.47 -17.36
C LYS A 416 5.32 14.81 -16.23
N GLY A 417 5.61 15.91 -15.53
CA GLY A 417 4.78 16.36 -14.41
C GLY A 417 5.16 15.75 -13.05
N LEU A 418 6.11 14.81 -13.00
CA LEU A 418 6.63 14.29 -11.74
C LEU A 418 7.40 15.39 -10.97
N ARG A 419 7.10 15.52 -9.67
CA ARG A 419 7.68 16.51 -8.75
C ARG A 419 8.62 15.92 -7.72
N ALA A 420 8.39 14.66 -7.33
CA ALA A 420 9.23 13.93 -6.40
C ALA A 420 8.97 12.42 -6.48
N LEU A 421 9.95 11.64 -6.04
CA LEU A 421 9.83 10.19 -5.85
C LEU A 421 9.98 9.82 -4.38
N LEU A 422 9.01 9.10 -3.83
CA LEU A 422 9.14 8.47 -2.53
C LEU A 422 9.66 7.03 -2.70
N LEU A 423 10.73 6.70 -1.98
CA LEU A 423 11.26 5.34 -1.90
C LEU A 423 10.79 4.70 -0.60
N ALA A 424 9.86 3.74 -0.73
CA ALA A 424 9.37 2.93 0.37
C ALA A 424 10.24 1.69 0.58
N ASP A 425 10.36 1.22 1.82
CA ASP A 425 11.13 0.03 2.19
C ASP A 425 10.24 -1.19 2.37
N ASP A 426 10.67 -2.32 1.80
CA ASP A 426 9.95 -3.59 1.86
C ASP A 426 10.86 -4.71 2.33
N ARG A 427 10.24 -5.70 2.99
CA ARG A 427 10.95 -6.88 3.47
C ARG A 427 11.58 -7.63 2.29
N GLY A 428 12.88 -7.93 2.40
CA GLY A 428 13.63 -8.69 1.40
C GLY A 428 14.34 -7.85 0.35
N TYR A 429 14.21 -6.52 0.40
CA TYR A 429 14.93 -5.59 -0.47
C TYR A 429 15.95 -4.76 0.33
N PRO A 430 17.03 -4.26 -0.29
CA PRO A 430 17.93 -3.29 0.34
C PRO A 430 17.14 -2.07 0.83
N LEU A 431 17.58 -1.42 1.90
CA LEU A 431 16.91 -0.22 2.40
C LEU A 431 17.15 0.96 1.44
N ALA A 432 16.15 1.83 1.27
CA ALA A 432 16.18 2.97 0.37
C ALA A 432 17.34 3.91 0.72
N PHE A 433 17.56 4.12 2.02
CA PHE A 433 18.67 4.90 2.54
C PHE A 433 20.05 4.35 2.10
N ASP A 434 20.19 3.03 2.00
CA ASP A 434 21.47 2.37 1.69
C ASP A 434 21.80 2.37 0.20
N ILE A 435 20.79 2.51 -0.67
CA ILE A 435 20.96 2.56 -2.12
C ILE A 435 20.88 3.99 -2.68
N LEU A 436 20.80 5.01 -1.84
CA LEU A 436 20.61 6.39 -2.26
C LEU A 436 21.64 6.86 -3.30
N PRO A 437 22.96 6.58 -3.17
CA PRO A 437 23.94 6.94 -4.20
C PRO A 437 23.65 6.29 -5.56
N GLU A 438 23.20 5.03 -5.59
CA GLU A 438 22.84 4.30 -6.80
C GLU A 438 21.51 4.79 -7.39
N ALA A 439 20.51 5.04 -6.54
CA ALA A 439 19.24 5.61 -6.96
C ALA A 439 19.45 7.00 -7.57
N ARG A 440 20.31 7.82 -6.96
CA ARG A 440 20.65 9.17 -7.45
C ARG A 440 21.24 9.14 -8.86
N LYS A 441 22.11 8.18 -9.19
CA LYS A 441 22.64 8.00 -10.54
C LYS A 441 21.56 7.67 -11.57
N GLN A 442 20.46 7.05 -11.16
CA GLN A 442 19.36 6.65 -12.03
C GLN A 442 18.35 7.78 -12.27
N VAL A 443 18.12 8.63 -11.26
CA VAL A 443 17.04 9.64 -11.30
C VAL A 443 17.54 11.08 -11.49
N GLY A 444 18.86 11.32 -11.45
CA GLY A 444 19.42 12.66 -11.61
C GLY A 444 19.07 13.60 -10.46
N ASP A 445 18.63 14.81 -10.78
CA ASP A 445 18.24 15.85 -9.82
C ASP A 445 16.80 15.71 -9.29
N MET A 446 16.05 14.70 -9.75
CA MET A 446 14.67 14.45 -9.28
C MET A 446 14.63 14.38 -7.74
N PRO A 447 13.82 15.21 -7.06
CA PRO A 447 13.71 15.18 -5.61
C PRO A 447 13.31 13.79 -5.08
N LEU A 448 14.03 13.32 -4.07
CA LEU A 448 13.77 12.02 -3.44
C LEU A 448 13.22 12.20 -2.03
N ILE A 449 12.32 11.32 -1.62
CA ILE A 449 11.77 11.23 -0.27
C ILE A 449 12.08 9.82 0.24
N ILE A 450 12.65 9.71 1.45
CA ILE A 450 12.93 8.43 2.09
C ILE A 450 11.90 8.20 3.19
N ALA A 451 11.10 7.12 3.04
CA ALA A 451 9.93 6.86 3.87
C ALA A 451 10.26 6.64 5.37
N GLY A 452 11.44 6.11 5.68
CA GLY A 452 11.89 5.92 7.05
C GLY A 452 13.37 5.62 7.15
N VAL A 453 14.10 6.44 7.90
CA VAL A 453 15.47 6.16 8.36
C VAL A 453 15.52 6.36 9.87
N THR A 454 16.04 5.37 10.59
CA THR A 454 16.11 5.50 12.06
C THR A 454 17.09 6.61 12.46
N TYR A 455 16.76 7.34 13.51
CA TYR A 455 17.53 8.46 14.02
C TYR A 455 19.03 8.13 14.24
N PRO A 456 19.41 6.99 14.85
CA PRO A 456 20.82 6.65 15.01
C PRO A 456 21.58 6.57 13.68
N ARG A 457 20.98 5.98 12.65
CA ARG A 457 21.59 5.84 11.32
C ARG A 457 21.68 7.18 10.60
N PHE A 458 20.59 7.95 10.61
CA PHE A 458 20.55 9.29 10.03
C PHE A 458 21.60 10.20 10.68
N PHE A 459 21.65 10.23 12.01
CA PHE A 459 22.56 11.08 12.76
C PHE A 459 24.04 10.69 12.59
N GLU A 460 24.34 9.39 12.50
CA GLU A 460 25.70 8.93 12.17
C GLU A 460 26.12 9.41 10.77
N ALA A 461 25.27 9.25 9.77
CA ALA A 461 25.54 9.72 8.41
C ALA A 461 25.68 11.25 8.33
N LEU A 462 24.84 11.99 9.07
CA LEU A 462 24.92 13.45 9.19
C LEU A 462 26.27 13.89 9.74
N LYS A 463 26.72 13.32 10.87
CA LYS A 463 28.02 13.64 11.47
C LYS A 463 29.21 13.22 10.62
N ALA A 464 29.06 12.12 9.89
CA ALA A 464 30.10 11.62 8.99
C ALA A 464 30.12 12.35 7.64
N HIS A 465 29.22 13.31 7.42
CA HIS A 465 29.09 14.05 6.17
C HIS A 465 28.83 13.14 4.95
N LYS A 466 27.86 12.21 5.12
CA LYS A 466 27.51 11.17 4.14
C LYS A 466 26.06 11.22 3.66
N LEU A 467 25.28 12.21 4.09
CA LEU A 467 23.92 12.38 3.56
C LEU A 467 23.98 12.82 2.09
N VAL A 468 23.02 12.34 1.32
CA VAL A 468 22.89 12.64 -0.11
C VAL A 468 21.97 13.84 -0.28
N GLY A 469 22.40 14.82 -1.06
CA GLY A 469 21.62 16.03 -1.34
C GLY A 469 20.40 15.81 -2.24
N GLY A 470 19.50 16.79 -2.23
CA GLY A 470 18.22 16.73 -2.95
C GLY A 470 17.28 15.66 -2.40
N VAL A 471 17.36 15.39 -1.09
CA VAL A 471 16.60 14.36 -0.39
C VAL A 471 15.85 14.94 0.80
N PHE A 472 14.59 14.54 0.94
CA PHE A 472 13.78 14.68 2.13
C PHE A 472 13.81 13.38 2.94
N TYR A 473 14.32 13.43 4.16
CA TYR A 473 14.43 12.26 5.05
C TYR A 473 13.32 12.24 6.09
N ASN A 474 12.45 11.22 6.06
CA ASN A 474 11.58 10.95 7.21
C ASN A 474 12.38 10.16 8.25
N VAL A 475 12.76 10.84 9.34
CA VAL A 475 13.61 10.28 10.39
C VAL A 475 12.73 9.71 11.50
N THR A 476 12.82 8.41 11.73
CA THR A 476 12.05 7.69 12.76
C THR A 476 12.86 7.47 14.03
N ASP A 477 12.21 7.04 15.11
CA ASP A 477 12.85 6.72 16.40
C ASP A 477 13.64 7.89 17.00
N VAL A 478 13.19 9.13 16.76
CA VAL A 478 13.80 10.33 17.37
C VAL A 478 13.39 10.38 18.85
N PRO A 479 14.31 10.41 19.83
CA PRO A 479 13.94 10.23 21.24
C PRO A 479 12.95 11.25 21.80
N ASP A 480 13.15 12.52 21.48
CA ASP A 480 12.39 13.66 22.01
C ASP A 480 12.57 14.91 21.13
N ALA A 481 11.76 15.94 21.40
CA ALA A 481 11.77 17.21 20.66
C ALA A 481 13.10 17.97 20.78
N ASP A 482 13.75 17.94 21.94
CA ASP A 482 15.05 18.60 22.15
C ASP A 482 16.14 17.98 21.28
N THR A 483 16.13 16.65 21.18
CA THR A 483 17.04 15.88 20.31
C THR A 483 16.75 16.14 18.84
N ALA A 484 15.47 16.19 18.46
CA ALA A 484 15.05 16.58 17.11
C ALA A 484 15.60 17.96 16.74
N ASN A 485 15.41 18.97 17.60
CA ASN A 485 15.82 20.35 17.35
C ASN A 485 17.34 20.51 17.27
N ARG A 486 18.11 19.89 18.16
CA ARG A 486 19.59 19.87 18.07
C ARG A 486 20.08 19.19 16.79
N CYS A 487 19.42 18.12 16.36
CA CYS A 487 19.73 17.48 15.08
C CYS A 487 19.43 18.42 13.91
N MET A 488 18.29 19.12 13.94
CA MET A 488 17.90 20.06 12.90
C MET A 488 18.83 21.27 12.76
N GLU A 489 19.47 21.73 13.85
CA GLU A 489 20.55 22.73 13.76
C GLU A 489 21.71 22.25 12.87
N LEU A 490 22.10 20.98 13.02
CA LEU A 490 23.14 20.37 12.18
C LEU A 490 22.67 20.15 10.75
N VAL A 491 21.42 19.71 10.55
CA VAL A 491 20.80 19.55 9.22
C VAL A 491 20.78 20.89 8.47
N ARG A 492 20.42 21.98 9.14
CA ARG A 492 20.38 23.33 8.54
C ARG A 492 21.77 23.86 8.18
N ALA A 493 22.80 23.47 8.93
CA ALA A 493 24.19 23.80 8.64
C ALA A 493 24.85 22.84 7.63
N TYR A 494 24.19 21.74 7.26
CA TYR A 494 24.71 20.75 6.34
C TYR A 494 24.79 21.33 4.93
N GLN A 495 25.93 21.12 4.27
CA GLN A 495 26.17 21.42 2.86
C GLN A 495 26.74 20.14 2.26
N VAL A 496 26.17 19.68 1.15
CA VAL A 496 26.54 18.40 0.51
C VAL A 496 27.89 18.48 -0.21
#